data_AF-A0A7Z3BKN8-F1
#
_entry.id   AF-A0A7Z3BKN8-F1
#
_cell.length_a   1.000
_cell.length_b   1.000
_cell.length_c   1.000
_cell.angle_alpha   90.00
_cell.angle_beta   90.00
_cell.angle_gamma   90.00
#
_symmetry.space_group_name_H-M   'P 1'
#
loop_
_entity.id
_entity.type
_entity.pdbx_description
1 polymer ?
#
loop_
_entity_poly.entity_id
_entity_poly.type
_entity_poly.pdbx_seq_one_letter_code
_entity_poly.pdbx_strand_id
1 'polypeptide(L)' 'MQALEVRIEAVEFRGGAYWQVRLGRRALRFPHEAAARAFAAQLHTRREWLLTQQSQADGPEPSPDQ' A
#
# COMPACT_ATOMS: atom_id res chain seq x y z
N MET A 1 7.85 4.41 13.81
CA MET A 1 7.29 3.66 12.66
C MET A 1 6.76 4.67 11.66
N GLN A 2 7.44 4.90 10.54
CA GLN A 2 6.94 5.82 9.52
C GLN A 2 5.70 5.20 8.89
N ALA A 3 4.55 5.87 9.02
CA ALA A 3 3.32 5.46 8.39
C ALA A 3 3.57 5.35 6.87
N LEU A 4 3.41 4.15 6.34
CA LEU A 4 3.39 3.88 4.89
C LEU A 4 2.10 4.52 4.33
N GLU A 5 2.13 5.83 4.18
CA GLU A 5 1.05 6.65 3.62
C GLU A 5 1.00 6.43 2.09
N VAL A 6 -0.19 6.14 1.58
CA VAL A 6 -0.43 6.06 0.14
C VAL A 6 -0.66 7.47 -0.38
N ARG A 7 0.10 7.90 -1.38
CA ARG A 7 -0.05 9.21 -2.01
C ARG A 7 -0.35 9.06 -3.49
N ILE A 8 -1.20 9.96 -4.01
CA ILE A 8 -1.52 10.04 -5.42
C ILE A 8 -1.00 11.38 -5.94
N GLU A 9 -0.18 11.34 -6.99
CA GLU A 9 0.45 12.52 -7.59
C GLU A 9 0.24 12.52 -9.10
N ALA A 10 -0.11 13.67 -9.67
CA ALA A 10 -0.05 13.85 -11.12
C ALA A 10 1.42 14.07 -11.54
N VAL A 11 1.88 13.32 -12.54
CA VAL A 11 3.26 13.38 -13.03
C VAL A 11 3.28 13.40 -14.54
N GLU A 12 4.19 14.18 -15.12
CA GLU A 12 4.49 14.08 -16.54
C GLU A 12 5.56 13.01 -16.76
N PHE A 13 5.31 12.10 -17.70
CA PHE A 13 6.26 11.08 -18.07
C PHE A 13 6.25 10.83 -19.57
N ARG A 14 7.44 10.87 -20.20
CA ARG A 14 7.62 10.68 -21.65
C ARG A 14 6.68 11.56 -22.50
N GLY A 15 6.41 12.79 -22.04
CA GLY A 15 5.56 13.75 -22.74
C GLY A 15 4.05 13.51 -22.59
N GLY A 16 3.62 12.63 -21.68
CA GLY A 16 2.21 12.43 -21.34
C GLY A 16 1.92 12.65 -19.85
N ALA A 17 0.69 13.04 -19.54
CA ALA A 17 0.20 13.13 -18.17
C ALA A 17 -0.15 11.74 -17.63
N TYR A 18 0.38 11.41 -16.45
CA TYR A 18 0.13 10.16 -15.74
C TYR A 18 -0.20 10.44 -14.28
N TRP A 19 -0.80 9.44 -13.64
CA TRP A 19 -1.12 9.44 -12.22
C TRP A 19 -0.27 8.41 -11.51
N GLN A 20 0.50 8.84 -10.53
CA GLN A 20 1.41 7.98 -9.78
C GLN A 20 0.87 7.73 -8.37
N VAL A 21 0.76 6.45 -8.01
CA VAL A 21 0.47 6.02 -6.64
C VAL A 21 1.79 5.63 -5.97
N ARG A 22 2.13 6.29 -4.86
CA ARG A 22 3.34 6.01 -4.07
C ARG A 22 2.99 5.36 -2.74
N LEU A 23 3.80 4.38 -2.36
CA LEU A 23 3.82 3.74 -1.04
C LEU A 23 5.28 3.65 -0.56
N GLY A 24 5.70 4.61 0.24
CA GLY A 24 7.10 4.75 0.68
C GLY A 24 8.07 4.86 -0.50
N ARG A 25 8.89 3.83 -0.71
CA ARG A 25 9.88 3.74 -1.79
C ARG A 25 9.32 3.16 -3.11
N ARG A 26 8.11 2.59 -3.09
CA ARG A 26 7.48 1.96 -4.26
C ARG A 26 6.52 2.94 -4.93
N ALA A 27 6.48 2.94 -6.24
CA ALA A 27 5.57 3.77 -7.03
C ALA A 27 5.04 3.00 -8.24
N LEU A 28 3.77 3.22 -8.58
CA LEU A 28 3.11 2.69 -9.77
C LEU A 28 2.44 3.83 -10.53
N ARG A 29 2.48 3.79 -11.86
CA ARG A 29 1.91 4.82 -12.72
C ARG A 29 0.72 4.29 -13.50
N PHE A 30 -0.29 5.14 -13.64
CA PHE A 30 -1.55 4.86 -14.29
C PHE A 30 -1.83 5.97 -15.31
N PRO A 31 -2.35 5.63 -16.49
CA PRO A 31 -2.74 6.65 -17.47
C PRO A 31 -4.00 7.44 -17.04
N HIS A 32 -4.87 6.85 -16.21
CA HIS A 32 -6.13 7.45 -15.78
C HIS A 32 -6.17 7.66 -14.27
N GLU A 33 -6.70 8.81 -13.85
CA GLU A 33 -6.84 9.17 -12.43
C GLU A 33 -7.71 8.16 -11.67
N ALA A 34 -8.84 7.75 -12.28
CA ALA A 34 -9.77 6.80 -11.69
C ALA A 34 -9.09 5.45 -11.37
N ALA A 35 -8.20 4.99 -12.25
CA ALA A 35 -7.44 3.75 -12.03
C ALA A 35 -6.45 3.89 -10.86
N ALA A 36 -5.74 5.03 -10.78
CA ALA A 36 -4.85 5.32 -9.66
C ALA A 36 -5.61 5.40 -8.32
N ARG A 37 -6.76 6.08 -8.31
CA ARG A 37 -7.61 6.19 -7.11
C ARG A 37 -8.19 4.85 -6.67
N ALA A 38 -8.72 4.06 -7.60
CA ALA A 38 -9.25 2.73 -7.30
C ALA A 38 -8.15 1.80 -6.74
N PHE A 39 -6.95 1.84 -7.33
CA PHE A 39 -5.80 1.09 -6.83
C PHE A 39 -5.38 1.55 -5.43
N ALA A 40 -5.31 2.86 -5.18
CA ALA A 40 -4.98 3.41 -3.88
C ALA A 40 -5.97 2.96 -2.80
N ALA A 41 -7.28 2.99 -3.09
CA ALA A 41 -8.31 2.51 -2.18
C ALA A 41 -8.12 1.02 -1.80
N GLN A 42 -7.88 0.17 -2.79
CA GLN A 42 -7.61 -1.27 -2.55
C GLN A 42 -6.30 -1.48 -1.76
N LEU A 43 -5.29 -0.64 -2.01
CA LEU A 43 -4.00 -0.73 -1.33
C LEU A 43 -4.12 -0.39 0.16
N HIS A 44 -4.98 0.56 0.54
CA HIS A 44 -5.29 0.85 1.94
C HIS A 44 -5.87 -0.38 2.65
N THR A 45 -6.90 -1.01 2.09
CA THR A 45 -7.54 -2.21 2.66
C THR A 45 -6.54 -3.36 2.80
N ARG A 46 -5.73 -3.63 1.77
CA ARG A 46 -4.76 -4.72 1.81
C ARG A 46 -3.65 -4.48 2.82
N ARG A 47 -3.26 -3.22 3.03
CA ARG A 47 -2.26 -2.84 4.04
C ARG A 47 -2.78 -3.09 5.44
N GLU A 48 -4.00 -2.67 5.74
CA GLU A 48 -4.62 -2.91 7.05
C GLU A 48 -4.67 -4.40 7.37
N TRP A 49 -5.10 -5.22 6.41
CA TRP A 49 -5.10 -6.68 6.57
C TRP A 49 -3.69 -7.24 6.85
N LEU A 50 -2.66 -6.82 6.10
CA LEU A 50 -1.29 -7.28 6.31
C LEU A 50 -0.72 -6.86 7.68
N LEU A 51 -1.09 -5.69 8.19
CA LEU A 51 -0.67 -5.23 9.51
C LEU A 51 -1.37 -6.03 10.61
N THR A 52 -2.67 -6.29 10.48
CA THR A 52 -3.41 -7.16 11.40
C THR A 52 -2.82 -8.56 11.46
N GLN A 53 -2.50 -9.17 10.30
CA GLN A 53 -1.89 -10.50 10.25
C GLN A 53 -0.49 -10.54 10.89
N GLN A 54 0.34 -9.51 10.69
CA GLN A 54 1.66 -9.44 11.32
C GLN A 54 1.59 -9.31 12.84
N SER A 55 0.64 -8.53 13.36
CA SER A 55 0.40 -8.41 14.80
C SER A 55 -0.15 -9.70 15.42
N GLN A 56 -0.83 -10.53 14.64
CA GLN A 56 -1.44 -11.78 15.11
C GLN A 56 -0.47 -12.98 15.04
N ALA A 57 0.54 -12.92 14.17
CA ALA A 57 1.59 -13.95 14.05
C ALA A 57 2.67 -13.87 15.15
N ASP A 58 2.73 -12.78 15.92
CA ASP A 58 3.63 -12.58 17.08
C ASP A 58 2.98 -13.00 18.42
N GLY A 59 1.87 -13.74 18.37
CA GLY A 59 1.30 -14.39 19.56
C GLY A 59 2.20 -15.53 20.02
N PRO A 60 2.47 -15.67 21.33
CA PRO A 60 3.43 -16.64 21.84
C PRO A 60 3.06 -18.04 21.37
N GLU A 61 4.06 -18.72 20.79
CA GLU A 61 4.05 -20.17 20.57
C GLU A 61 3.44 -20.84 21.81
N PRO A 62 2.33 -21.59 21.70
CA PRO A 62 1.81 -22.30 22.85
C PRO A 62 2.89 -23.30 23.25
N SER A 63 3.59 -23.02 24.35
CA SER A 63 4.54 -23.95 24.93
C SER A 63 3.81 -25.27 25.15
N PRO A 64 4.21 -26.36 24.49
CA PRO A 64 3.64 -27.66 24.76
C PRO A 64 4.31 -28.17 26.03
N ASP A 65 3.80 -27.73 27.18
CA ASP A 65 4.11 -28.37 28.45
C ASP A 65 2.83 -28.43 29.29
N GLN A 66 2.25 -29.63 29.32
CA GLN A 66 1.88 -30.41 30.52
C GLN A 66 0.90 -31.52 30.10
#